data_AF-A0A257CGD8-F1
#
_entry.id   AF-A0A257CGD8-F1
#
_cell.length_a   1.000
_cell.length_b   1.000
_cell.length_c   1.000
_cell.angle_alpha   90.00
_cell.angle_beta   90.00
_cell.angle_gamma   90.00
#
_symmetry.space_group_name_H-M   'P 1'
#
loop_
_entity.id
_entity.type
_entity.pdbx_description
1 polymer ?
#
loop_
_entity_poly.entity_id
_entity_poly.type
_entity_poly.pdbx_seq_one_letter_code
_entity_poly.pdbx_strand_id
1 'polypeptide(L)'
;MMAALWIVTAIALLLWSALAAGLWALLSIDPAWVAELHTRMADTKLGDLLDVWLGGWDEWLAWAIELSQGLLRSLQGWLVWILGAVWGLGTLVVLGITGLLHLAIRESQPKPLSS
;
A
#
# COMPACT_ATOMS: atom_id res chain seq x y z
N MET A 1 5.99 -14.60 22.23
CA MET A 1 4.78 -14.00 21.59
C MET A 1 4.95 -12.51 21.36
N MET A 2 5.42 -11.74 22.33
CA MET A 2 5.60 -10.28 22.17
C MET A 2 6.58 -9.85 21.08
N ALA A 3 7.75 -10.46 21.02
CA ALA A 3 8.73 -10.17 19.98
C ALA A 3 8.18 -10.48 18.57
N ALA A 4 7.43 -11.58 18.42
CA ALA A 4 6.82 -11.96 17.15
C ALA A 4 5.75 -10.95 16.69
N LEU A 5 4.92 -10.45 17.61
CA LEU A 5 3.95 -9.38 17.32
C LEU A 5 4.66 -8.17 16.69
N TRP A 6 5.70 -7.66 17.34
CA TRP A 6 6.44 -6.49 16.87
C TRP A 6 7.23 -6.73 15.59
N ILE A 7 7.73 -7.95 15.36
CA ILE A 7 8.36 -8.33 14.08
C ILE A 7 7.33 -8.27 12.95
N VAL A 8 6.13 -8.84 13.14
CA VAL A 8 5.05 -8.78 12.14
C VAL A 8 4.63 -7.33 11.90
N THR A 9 4.53 -6.51 12.94
CA THR A 9 4.23 -5.07 12.82
C THR A 9 5.31 -4.35 12.02
N ALA A 10 6.60 -4.62 12.29
CA ALA A 10 7.70 -4.02 11.54
C ALA A 10 7.65 -4.42 10.06
N ILE A 11 7.37 -5.69 9.76
CA ILE A 11 7.17 -6.17 8.38
C ILE A 11 5.97 -5.47 7.73
N ALA A 12 4.84 -5.36 8.43
CA ALA A 12 3.65 -4.68 7.93
C ALA A 12 3.93 -3.20 7.63
N LEU A 13 4.66 -2.51 8.51
CA LEU A 13 5.08 -1.12 8.29
C LEU A 13 6.08 -0.97 7.15
N LEU A 14 7.01 -1.92 6.99
CA LEU A 14 7.92 -1.96 5.85
C LEU A 14 7.16 -2.14 4.53
N LEU A 15 6.22 -3.09 4.48
CA LEU A 15 5.37 -3.31 3.31
C LEU A 15 4.50 -2.09 3.02
N TRP A 16 3.89 -1.49 4.04
CA TRP A 16 3.11 -0.26 3.91
C TRP A 16 3.95 0.90 3.38
N SER A 17 5.15 1.07 3.90
CA SER A 17 6.08 2.11 3.46
C SER A 17 6.57 1.86 2.04
N ALA A 18 6.82 0.60 1.65
CA ALA A 18 7.15 0.22 0.28
C ALA A 18 5.99 0.51 -0.68
N LEU A 19 4.75 0.21 -0.29
CA LEU A 19 3.55 0.53 -1.06
C LEU A 19 3.36 2.04 -1.21
N ALA A 20 3.51 2.81 -0.13
CA ALA A 20 3.40 4.27 -0.16
C ALA A 20 4.52 4.90 -1.00
N ALA A 21 5.75 4.40 -0.89
CA ALA A 21 6.88 4.82 -1.70
C ALA A 21 6.70 4.45 -3.18
N GLY A 22 6.17 3.27 -3.47
CA GLY A 22 5.80 2.85 -4.81
C GLY A 22 4.73 3.76 -5.39
N LEU A 23 3.66 4.02 -4.64
CA LEU A 23 2.60 4.95 -5.02
C LEU A 23 3.15 6.37 -5.26
N TRP A 24 4.03 6.86 -4.38
CA TRP A 24 4.69 8.15 -4.57
C TRP A 24 5.57 8.17 -5.83
N ALA A 25 6.37 7.13 -6.07
CA ALA A 25 7.19 7.00 -7.27
C ALA A 25 6.32 7.01 -8.53
N LEU A 26 5.25 6.20 -8.55
CA LEU A 26 4.26 6.16 -9.63
C LEU A 26 3.68 7.55 -9.92
N LEU A 27 3.31 8.29 -8.88
CA LEU A 27 2.64 9.58 -9.00
C LEU A 27 3.61 10.75 -9.26
N SER A 28 4.91 10.57 -8.99
CA SER A 28 5.96 11.59 -9.17
C SER A 28 6.64 11.56 -10.54
N ILE A 29 6.56 10.44 -11.26
CA ILE A 29 7.14 10.30 -12.61
C ILE A 29 6.09 10.77 -13.64
N ASP A 30 6.56 11.40 -14.72
CA ASP A 30 5.76 11.93 -15.83
C ASP A 30 4.70 10.92 -16.32
N PRO A 31 3.38 11.26 -16.32
CA PRO A 31 2.30 10.34 -16.68
C PRO A 31 2.45 9.59 -18.02
N ALA A 32 3.37 10.01 -18.90
CA ALA A 32 3.80 9.25 -20.08
C ALA A 32 4.29 7.82 -19.75
N TRP A 33 4.91 7.58 -18.59
CA TRP A 33 5.42 6.25 -18.20
C TRP A 33 4.29 5.22 -18.07
N VAL A 34 3.07 5.67 -17.79
CA VAL A 34 1.89 4.82 -17.59
C VAL A 34 1.36 4.27 -18.92
N ALA A 35 1.39 5.08 -19.98
CA ALA A 35 1.09 4.64 -21.35
C ALA A 35 2.15 3.63 -21.86
N GLU A 36 3.39 3.82 -21.44
CA GLU A 36 4.49 2.89 -21.72
C GLU A 36 4.33 1.57 -20.94
N LEU A 37 3.80 1.60 -19.72
CA LEU A 37 3.53 0.42 -18.89
C LEU A 37 2.46 -0.47 -19.50
N HIS A 38 1.38 0.10 -20.05
CA HIS A 38 0.34 -0.64 -20.78
C HIS A 38 0.96 -1.40 -21.97
N THR A 39 1.73 -0.70 -22.79
CA THR A 39 2.42 -1.29 -23.95
C THR A 39 3.39 -2.39 -23.53
N ARG A 40 4.15 -2.19 -22.45
CA ARG A 40 5.10 -3.19 -21.94
C ARG A 40 4.43 -4.39 -21.28
N MET A 41 3.27 -4.22 -20.62
CA MET A 41 2.55 -5.35 -20.01
C MET A 41 1.84 -6.21 -21.05
N ALA A 42 1.29 -5.59 -22.10
CA ALA A 42 0.67 -6.31 -23.22
C ALA A 42 1.63 -7.28 -23.92
N ASP A 43 2.92 -6.94 -23.98
CA ASP A 43 3.96 -7.78 -24.60
C ASP A 43 4.59 -8.82 -23.64
N THR A 44 4.09 -8.96 -22.41
CA THR A 44 4.65 -9.90 -21.42
C THR A 44 3.72 -11.08 -21.17
N LYS A 45 4.31 -12.23 -20.79
CA LYS A 45 3.58 -13.40 -20.27
C LYS A 45 2.63 -13.08 -19.11
N LEU A 46 2.85 -11.95 -18.44
CA LEU A 46 2.02 -11.48 -17.33
C LEU A 46 0.71 -10.89 -17.85
N GLY A 47 0.73 -10.20 -19.01
CA GLY A 47 -0.47 -9.78 -19.75
C GLY A 47 -1.30 -10.98 -20.21
N ASP A 48 -0.66 -12.00 -20.79
CA ASP A 48 -1.34 -13.25 -21.20
C ASP A 48 -2.02 -13.96 -20.01
N LEU A 49 -1.36 -14.00 -18.86
CA LEU A 49 -1.91 -14.59 -17.63
C LEU A 49 -3.08 -13.76 -17.08
N LEU A 50 -2.97 -12.43 -17.14
CA LEU A 50 -4.01 -11.51 -16.73
C LEU A 50 -5.25 -11.61 -17.63
N ASP A 51 -5.09 -11.75 -18.94
CA ASP A 51 -6.21 -11.97 -19.86
C ASP A 51 -6.97 -13.25 -19.57
N VAL A 52 -6.26 -14.32 -19.20
CA VAL A 52 -6.89 -15.60 -18.84
C VAL A 52 -7.67 -15.50 -17.53
N TRP A 53 -7.14 -14.75 -16.55
CA TRP A 53 -7.77 -14.63 -15.23
C TRP A 53 -8.83 -13.53 -15.15
N LEU A 54 -8.66 -12.48 -15.94
CA LEU A 54 -9.39 -11.23 -15.84
C LEU A 54 -9.49 -10.61 -17.25
N GLY A 55 -10.30 -11.24 -18.11
CA GLY A 55 -10.55 -10.74 -19.46
C GLY A 55 -11.05 -9.30 -19.43
N GLY A 56 -10.44 -8.44 -20.25
CA GLY A 56 -10.72 -6.99 -20.26
C GLY A 56 -9.94 -6.19 -19.20
N TRP A 57 -8.89 -6.75 -18.61
CA TRP A 57 -8.04 -6.03 -17.64
C TRP A 57 -7.37 -4.79 -18.25
N ASP A 58 -7.14 -4.78 -19.56
CA ASP A 58 -6.59 -3.69 -20.34
C ASP A 58 -7.50 -2.45 -20.31
N GLU A 59 -8.80 -2.62 -20.46
CA GLU A 59 -9.80 -1.55 -20.35
C GLU A 59 -9.88 -0.99 -18.92
N TRP A 60 -9.84 -1.87 -17.92
CA TRP A 60 -9.80 -1.47 -16.51
C TRP A 60 -8.51 -0.73 -16.17
N LEU A 61 -7.38 -1.19 -16.71
CA LEU A 61 -6.11 -0.52 -16.55
C LEU A 61 -6.15 0.86 -17.21
N ALA A 62 -6.59 0.96 -18.47
CA ALA A 62 -6.72 2.23 -19.18
C ALA A 62 -7.62 3.22 -18.42
N TRP A 63 -8.76 2.76 -17.90
CA TRP A 63 -9.65 3.58 -17.08
C TRP A 63 -9.00 4.03 -15.77
N ALA A 64 -8.32 3.12 -15.07
CA ALA A 64 -7.59 3.46 -13.85
C ALA A 64 -6.48 4.48 -14.13
N ILE A 65 -5.81 4.38 -15.28
CA ILE A 65 -4.77 5.30 -15.73
C ILE A 65 -5.34 6.69 -16.01
N GLU A 66 -6.42 6.79 -16.79
CA GLU A 66 -7.09 8.07 -17.09
C GLU A 66 -7.59 8.75 -15.82
N LEU A 67 -8.20 7.98 -14.91
CA LEU A 67 -8.70 8.47 -13.64
C LEU A 67 -7.55 8.96 -12.75
N SER A 68 -6.43 8.22 -12.73
CA SER A 68 -5.21 8.61 -12.01
C SER A 68 -4.61 9.90 -12.57
N GLN A 69 -4.52 10.04 -13.89
CA GLN A 69 -4.00 11.25 -14.55
C GLN A 69 -4.93 12.46 -14.34
N GLY A 70 -6.25 12.26 -14.36
CA GLY A 70 -7.24 13.29 -14.05
C GLY A 70 -7.13 13.77 -12.60
N LEU A 71 -7.06 12.83 -11.65
CA LEU A 71 -6.83 13.13 -10.24
C LEU A 71 -5.49 13.83 -10.00
N LEU A 72 -4.41 13.37 -10.65
CA LEU A 72 -3.08 13.97 -10.57
C LEU A 72 -3.05 15.42 -11.04
N ARG A 73 -3.73 15.73 -12.16
CA ARG A 73 -3.85 17.12 -12.64
C ARG A 73 -4.63 18.00 -11.67
N SER A 74 -5.73 17.49 -11.12
CA SER A 74 -6.57 18.26 -10.18
C SER A 74 -5.93 18.42 -8.79
N LEU A 75 -5.10 17.47 -8.36
CA LEU A 75 -4.54 17.41 -7.00
C LEU A 75 -3.04 17.69 -6.96
N GLN A 76 -2.45 18.21 -8.03
CA GLN A 76 -1.00 18.38 -8.17
C GLN A 76 -0.37 19.18 -7.01
N GLY A 77 -1.09 20.15 -6.44
CA GLY A 77 -0.64 20.92 -5.27
C GLY A 77 -0.86 20.24 -3.91
N TRP A 78 -1.75 19.24 -3.84
CA TRP A 78 -2.12 18.54 -2.59
C TRP A 78 -1.54 17.13 -2.50
N LEU A 79 -0.89 16.65 -3.56
CA LEU A 79 -0.40 15.28 -3.70
C LEU A 79 0.48 14.84 -2.52
N VAL A 80 1.41 15.70 -2.10
CA VAL A 80 2.31 15.46 -0.96
C VAL A 80 1.52 15.33 0.36
N TRP A 81 0.50 16.17 0.55
CA TRP A 81 -0.34 16.15 1.75
C TRP A 81 -1.23 14.92 1.79
N ILE A 82 -1.83 14.52 0.65
CA ILE A 82 -2.67 13.33 0.55
C ILE A 82 -1.82 12.06 0.77
N LEU A 83 -0.65 11.97 0.14
CA LEU A 83 0.26 10.83 0.34
C LEU A 83 0.78 10.76 1.77
N GLY A 84 1.13 11.91 2.37
CA GLY A 84 1.50 12.00 3.77
C GLY A 84 0.37 11.59 4.71
N ALA A 85 -0.86 12.02 4.42
CA ALA A 85 -2.05 11.64 5.19
C ALA A 85 -2.33 10.14 5.08
N VAL A 86 -2.30 9.57 3.87
CA VAL A 86 -2.50 8.13 3.65
C VAL A 86 -1.42 7.34 4.40
N TRP A 87 -0.14 7.67 4.20
CA TRP A 87 0.96 6.98 4.88
C TRP A 87 0.85 7.09 6.40
N GLY A 88 0.57 8.28 6.93
CA GLY A 88 0.41 8.53 8.36
C GLY A 88 -0.79 7.78 8.95
N LEU A 89 -1.93 7.78 8.27
CA LEU A 89 -3.14 7.07 8.72
C LEU A 89 -2.91 5.55 8.75
N GLY A 90 -2.30 4.99 7.70
CA GLY A 90 -1.95 3.57 7.68
C GLY A 90 -0.97 3.18 8.78
N THR A 91 0.03 4.02 9.05
CA THR A 91 0.98 3.80 10.16
C THR A 91 0.27 3.83 11.52
N LEU A 92 -0.63 4.80 11.73
CA LEU A 92 -1.42 4.90 12.96
C LEU A 92 -2.33 3.69 13.17
N VAL A 93 -2.97 3.19 12.12
CA VAL A 93 -3.82 1.99 12.19
C VAL A 93 -2.97 0.76 12.57
N VAL A 94 -1.85 0.54 11.89
CA VAL A 94 -0.96 -0.61 12.17
C VAL A 94 -0.42 -0.56 13.60
N LEU A 95 0.04 0.61 14.04
CA LEU A 95 0.53 0.80 15.41
C LEU A 95 -0.58 0.72 16.45
N GLY A 96 -1.77 1.25 16.16
CA GLY A 96 -2.93 1.22 17.05
C GLY A 96 -3.42 -0.20 17.29
N ILE A 97 -3.61 -0.97 16.22
CA ILE A 97 -3.98 -2.40 16.31
C ILE A 97 -2.91 -3.17 17.09
N THR A 98 -1.64 -2.97 16.74
CA THR A 98 -0.52 -3.64 17.44
C THR A 98 -0.49 -3.28 18.93
N GLY A 99 -0.70 -2.01 19.28
CA GLY A 99 -0.72 -1.53 20.65
C GLY A 99 -1.89 -2.12 21.47
N LEU A 100 -3.07 -2.23 20.86
CA LEU A 100 -4.23 -2.88 21.50
C LEU A 100 -3.98 -4.37 21.71
N LEU A 101 -3.44 -5.07 20.72
CA LEU A 101 -3.04 -6.48 20.84
C LEU A 101 -1.95 -6.67 21.89
N HIS A 102 -0.96 -5.78 21.95
CA HIS A 102 0.07 -5.78 22.98
C HIS A 102 -0.57 -5.72 24.37
N LEU A 103 -1.48 -4.76 24.58
CA LEU A 103 -2.12 -4.54 25.87
C LEU A 103 -3.00 -5.73 26.27
N ALA A 104 -3.77 -6.28 25.32
CA ALA A 104 -4.57 -7.48 25.55
C ALA A 104 -3.71 -8.70 25.91
N ILE A 105 -2.59 -8.93 25.21
CA ILE A 105 -1.65 -10.01 25.53
C ILE A 105 -1.07 -9.81 26.92
N ARG A 106 -0.64 -8.58 27.26
CA ARG A 106 -0.07 -8.26 28.57
C ARG A 106 -1.06 -8.51 29.70
N GLU A 107 -2.31 -8.10 29.55
CA GLU A 107 -3.34 -8.28 30.58
C GLU A 107 -3.76 -9.75 30.74
N SER A 108 -3.66 -10.54 29.67
CA SER A 108 -3.94 -11.99 29.70
C SER A 108 -2.82 -12.83 30.33
N GLN A 109 -1.63 -12.25 30.58
CA GLN A 109 -0.54 -12.97 31.23
C GLN A 109 -0.81 -13.05 32.74
N PRO A 110 -0.72 -14.24 33.37
CA PRO A 110 -0.89 -14.36 34.81
C PRO A 110 0.17 -13.51 35.53
N LYS A 111 -0.29 -12.65 36.45
CA LYS A 111 0.62 -11.88 37.32
C LYS A 111 1.53 -12.88 38.07
N PRO A 112 2.86 -12.67 38.08
CA PRO A 112 3.72 -13.49 38.92
C PRO A 112 3.28 -13.32 40.37
N LEU A 113 2.95 -14.42 41.03
CA LEU A 113 2.74 -14.45 42.47
C LEU A 113 4.04 -13.95 43.11
N SER A 114 4.02 -12.75 43.67
CA SER A 114 5.11 -12.24 44.48
C SER A 114 5.27 -13.17 45.67
N SER A 115 6.37 -13.92 45.72
CA SER A 115 6.85 -14.64 46.90
C SER A 115 7.55 -13.68 47.86
#